data_AF-X0SV32-F1
#
_entry.id   AF-X0SV32-F1
#
_cell.length_a   1.000
_cell.length_b   1.000
_cell.length_c   1.000
_cell.angle_alpha   90.00
_cell.angle_beta   90.00
_cell.angle_gamma   90.00
#
_symmetry.space_group_name_H-M   'P 1'
#
loop_
_entity.id
_entity.type
_entity.pdbx_description
1 polymer ?
#
loop_
_entity_poly.entity_id
_entity_poly.type
_entity_poly.pdbx_seq_one_letter_code
_entity_poly.pdbx_strand_id
1 'polypeptide(L)'
;GETIRGPGGTPVTFRQTVVADVTLSAGGAGNLVVTPAAIFETDGQYNTVASAPISTNVVTIVSGTAASLQPNLYYHKEALSFTTVPQVKLYATDTIATTKDGLSIRICKYSDGDANLQKIRFDLQPVHAVLNPFWGGQAYGL
;
A
#
# COMPACT_ATOMS: atom_id res chain seq x y z
N GLY A 1 22.22 7.14 -13.85
CA GLY A 1 22.18 6.36 -12.60
C GLY A 1 23.12 5.18 -12.73
N GLU A 2 23.78 4.79 -11.64
CA GLU A 2 24.59 3.57 -11.60
C GLU A 2 23.68 2.33 -11.75
N THR A 3 24.08 1.36 -12.57
CA THR A 3 23.30 0.14 -12.79
C THR A 3 23.41 -0.77 -11.57
N ILE A 4 22.31 -0.93 -10.84
CA ILE A 4 22.22 -1.89 -9.74
C ILE A 4 22.25 -3.30 -10.35
N ARG A 5 23.18 -4.14 -9.88
CA ARG A 5 23.35 -5.52 -10.34
C ARG A 5 22.84 -6.49 -9.29
N GLY A 6 22.05 -7.47 -9.74
CA GLY A 6 21.60 -8.57 -8.91
C GLY A 6 22.64 -9.69 -8.81
N PRO A 7 22.26 -10.82 -8.18
CA PRO A 7 23.10 -12.02 -8.14
C PRO A 7 23.53 -12.45 -9.56
N GLY A 8 24.82 -12.68 -9.76
CA GLY A 8 25.38 -13.04 -11.08
C GLY A 8 25.68 -11.87 -12.03
N GLY A 9 25.52 -10.61 -11.59
CA GLY A 9 25.94 -9.43 -12.36
C GLY A 9 24.91 -8.88 -13.36
N THR A 10 23.74 -9.51 -13.46
CA THR A 10 22.62 -9.06 -14.28
C THR A 10 22.03 -7.76 -13.72
N PRO A 11 21.75 -6.75 -14.56
CA PRO A 11 21.04 -5.54 -14.12
C PRO A 11 19.69 -5.88 -13.48
N VAL A 12 19.39 -5.25 -12.35
CA VAL A 12 18.06 -5.32 -11.75
C VAL A 12 17.10 -4.53 -12.64
N THR A 13 16.10 -5.22 -13.18
CA THR A 13 15.06 -4.57 -13.97
C THR A 13 14.12 -3.77 -13.08
N PHE A 14 13.59 -2.68 -13.64
CA PHE A 14 12.57 -1.89 -12.97
C PHE A 14 11.33 -2.73 -12.66
N ARG A 15 10.77 -2.59 -11.46
CA ARG A 15 9.60 -3.34 -11.00
C ARG A 15 8.53 -2.39 -10.49
N GLN A 16 7.28 -2.77 -10.74
CA GLN A 16 6.09 -2.04 -10.33
C GLN A 16 5.06 -3.02 -9.78
N THR A 17 4.12 -2.49 -9.02
CA THR A 17 2.98 -3.17 -8.43
C THR A 17 1.70 -2.61 -9.03
N VAL A 18 0.79 -3.49 -9.42
CA VAL A 18 -0.54 -3.13 -9.91
C VAL A 18 -1.39 -2.68 -8.71
N VAL A 19 -2.09 -1.55 -8.83
CA VAL A 19 -2.80 -0.90 -7.72
C VAL A 19 -4.22 -1.42 -7.53
N ALA A 20 -4.84 -1.96 -8.58
CA ALA A 20 -6.20 -2.47 -8.54
C ALA A 20 -6.38 -3.62 -9.55
N ASP A 21 -7.35 -4.49 -9.28
CA ASP A 21 -7.70 -5.59 -10.18
C ASP A 21 -8.21 -5.05 -11.52
N VAL A 22 -7.76 -5.70 -12.60
CA VAL A 22 -8.16 -5.37 -13.97
C VAL A 22 -8.48 -6.64 -14.74
N THR A 23 -9.62 -6.62 -15.42
CA THR A 23 -9.99 -7.65 -16.39
C THR A 23 -9.40 -7.30 -17.75
N LEU A 24 -8.50 -8.14 -18.25
CA LEU A 24 -7.95 -7.99 -19.61
C LEU A 24 -8.95 -8.52 -20.65
N SER A 25 -8.85 -7.99 -21.87
CA SER A 25 -9.59 -8.51 -23.01
C SER A 25 -9.16 -9.95 -23.36
N ALA A 26 -9.93 -10.65 -24.20
CA ALA A 26 -9.60 -12.01 -24.65
C ALA A 26 -8.21 -12.12 -25.33
N GLY A 27 -7.71 -11.02 -25.89
CA GLY A 27 -6.35 -10.92 -26.45
C GLY A 27 -5.27 -10.47 -25.44
N GLY A 28 -5.60 -10.36 -24.15
CA GLY A 28 -4.67 -9.92 -23.11
C GLY A 28 -4.41 -8.41 -23.06
N ALA A 29 -5.08 -7.60 -23.89
CA ALA A 29 -4.95 -6.15 -23.86
C ALA A 29 -5.79 -5.53 -22.73
N GLY A 30 -5.24 -4.53 -22.04
CA GLY A 30 -5.90 -3.75 -21.00
C GLY A 30 -5.00 -2.67 -20.41
N ASN A 31 -5.57 -1.80 -19.57
CA ASN A 31 -4.85 -0.71 -18.93
C ASN A 31 -4.61 -1.04 -17.45
N LEU A 32 -3.36 -0.98 -16.99
CA LEU A 32 -2.98 -1.22 -15.61
C LEU A 32 -2.56 0.08 -14.95
N VAL A 33 -3.12 0.37 -13.77
CA VAL A 33 -2.60 1.42 -12.89
C VAL A 33 -1.49 0.81 -12.04
N VAL A 34 -0.30 1.38 -12.10
CA VAL A 34 0.91 0.83 -11.48
C VAL A 34 1.62 1.85 -10.59
N THR A 35 2.33 1.35 -9.57
CA THR A 35 3.19 2.12 -8.68
C THR A 35 4.49 1.36 -8.40
N PRO A 36 5.65 2.00 -8.28
CA PRO A 36 5.91 3.42 -8.51
C PRO A 36 6.01 3.78 -10.01
N ALA A 37 6.05 5.07 -10.36
CA ALA A 37 6.09 5.52 -11.76
C ALA A 37 7.48 5.35 -12.43
N ALA A 38 7.48 4.98 -13.71
CA ALA A 38 8.67 5.00 -14.56
C ALA A 38 8.84 6.41 -15.14
N ILE A 39 9.74 7.21 -14.56
CA ILE A 39 10.00 8.60 -14.94
C ILE A 39 11.29 8.66 -15.74
N PHE A 40 11.22 9.26 -16.93
CA PHE A 40 12.36 9.48 -17.81
C PHE A 40 12.23 10.82 -18.53
N GLU A 41 12.92 11.83 -18.00
CA GLU A 41 12.95 13.21 -18.48
C GLU A 41 14.23 13.50 -19.27
N THR A 42 14.18 14.53 -20.12
CA THR A 42 15.31 15.00 -20.95
C THR A 42 16.49 15.48 -20.10
N ASP A 43 16.24 16.27 -19.07
CA ASP A 43 17.28 16.84 -18.19
C ASP A 43 17.68 15.90 -17.03
N GLY A 44 16.98 14.78 -16.89
CA GLY A 44 17.40 13.66 -16.04
C GLY A 44 17.27 13.80 -14.52
N GLN A 45 16.86 14.96 -13.99
CA GLN A 45 16.91 15.26 -12.54
C GLN A 45 16.04 14.34 -11.67
N TYR A 46 14.94 13.81 -12.23
CA TYR A 46 13.99 12.96 -11.50
C TYR A 46 13.86 11.55 -12.11
N ASN A 47 14.82 11.14 -12.95
CA ASN A 47 14.70 9.87 -13.66
C ASN A 47 14.77 8.70 -12.68
N THR A 48 13.75 7.84 -12.73
CA THR A 48 13.67 6.62 -11.93
C THR A 48 14.04 5.38 -12.75
N VAL A 49 14.12 5.51 -14.07
CA VAL A 49 14.52 4.46 -15.01
C VAL A 49 15.64 4.94 -15.94
N ALA A 50 16.38 4.00 -16.51
CA ALA A 50 17.50 4.29 -17.42
C ALA A 50 17.07 4.61 -18.86
N SER A 51 15.85 4.26 -19.24
CA SER A 51 15.26 4.50 -20.56
C SER A 51 13.74 4.59 -20.46
N ALA A 52 13.11 5.39 -21.33
CA ALA A 52 11.65 5.45 -21.42
C ALA A 52 11.06 4.09 -21.85
N PRO A 53 9.91 3.67 -21.27
CA PRO A 53 9.15 2.52 -21.78
C PRO A 53 8.68 2.75 -23.22
N ILE A 54 8.85 1.75 -24.07
CA ILE A 54 8.43 1.74 -25.48
C ILE A 54 7.53 0.53 -25.76
N SER A 55 6.76 0.57 -26.86
CA SER A 55 5.75 -0.43 -27.21
C SER A 55 6.30 -1.86 -27.41
N THR A 56 7.60 -2.01 -27.67
CA THR A 56 8.26 -3.32 -27.86
C THR A 56 8.83 -3.90 -26.58
N ASN A 57 8.75 -3.19 -25.44
CA ASN A 57 9.24 -3.73 -24.18
C ASN A 57 8.35 -4.89 -23.69
N VAL A 58 9.02 -5.96 -23.23
CA VAL A 58 8.35 -7.11 -22.63
C VAL A 58 8.12 -6.85 -21.15
N VAL A 59 6.88 -7.04 -20.70
CA VAL A 59 6.49 -6.98 -19.29
C VAL A 59 6.35 -8.40 -18.77
N THR A 60 7.09 -8.72 -17.71
CA THR A 60 7.03 -10.04 -17.05
C THR A 60 6.31 -9.92 -15.73
N ILE A 61 5.26 -10.74 -15.54
CA ILE A 61 4.55 -10.86 -14.26
C ILE A 61 5.39 -11.74 -13.34
N VAL A 62 5.76 -11.21 -12.16
CA VAL A 62 6.68 -11.88 -11.22
C VAL A 62 5.95 -12.93 -10.36
N SER A 63 4.64 -12.78 -10.16
CA SER A 63 3.83 -13.76 -9.42
C SER A 63 3.33 -14.89 -10.34
N GLY A 64 3.48 -16.14 -9.90
CA GLY A 64 2.88 -17.28 -10.59
C GLY A 64 1.34 -17.22 -10.59
N THR A 65 0.72 -17.80 -11.61
CA THR A 65 -0.74 -17.85 -11.75
C THR A 65 -1.39 -18.52 -10.55
N ALA A 66 -2.33 -17.84 -9.89
CA ALA A 66 -3.17 -18.37 -8.81
C ALA A 66 -2.42 -18.89 -7.56
N ALA A 67 -1.16 -18.51 -7.36
CA ALA A 67 -0.43 -18.88 -6.15
C ALA A 67 -0.77 -17.93 -4.99
N SER A 68 -1.33 -18.45 -3.90
CA SER A 68 -1.42 -17.72 -2.63
C SER A 68 -0.05 -17.76 -1.95
N LEU A 69 0.66 -16.62 -1.97
CA LEU A 69 1.97 -16.48 -1.37
C LEU A 69 1.90 -15.50 -0.19
N GLN A 70 2.66 -15.79 0.87
CA GLN A 70 2.87 -14.86 1.97
C GLN A 70 4.26 -14.21 1.81
N PRO A 71 4.36 -13.02 1.18
CA PRO A 71 5.64 -12.36 0.97
C PRO A 71 6.21 -11.81 2.28
N ASN A 72 7.53 -11.81 2.40
CA ASN A 72 8.19 -11.01 3.42
C ASN A 72 8.13 -9.53 3.01
N LEU A 73 7.80 -8.65 3.95
CA LEU A 73 7.74 -7.21 3.70
C LEU A 73 9.00 -6.52 4.22
N TYR A 74 9.57 -5.64 3.41
CA TYR A 74 10.64 -4.74 3.83
C TYR A 74 10.27 -3.31 3.46
N TYR A 75 10.62 -2.36 4.30
CA TYR A 75 10.39 -0.95 4.04
C TYR A 75 11.28 -0.07 4.92
N HIS A 76 11.59 1.13 4.42
CA HIS A 76 12.20 2.18 5.21
C HIS A 76 11.16 2.79 6.16
N LYS A 77 11.58 3.23 7.35
CA LYS A 77 10.70 3.80 8.39
C LYS A 77 9.83 4.97 7.89
N GLU A 78 10.27 5.67 6.84
CA GLU A 78 9.61 6.85 6.26
C GLU A 78 8.84 6.52 4.96
N ALA A 79 8.71 5.24 4.60
CA ALA A 79 7.96 4.85 3.39
C ALA A 79 6.45 5.02 3.57
N LEU A 80 5.96 4.73 4.78
CA LEU A 80 4.55 4.67 5.13
C LEU A 80 4.28 5.54 6.35
N SER A 81 3.11 6.17 6.38
CA SER A 81 2.60 6.91 7.53
C SER A 81 1.26 6.35 7.97
N PHE A 82 1.08 6.27 9.28
CA PHE A 82 -0.15 5.84 9.92
C PHE A 82 -0.48 6.80 11.06
N THR A 83 -1.73 7.25 11.10
CA THR A 83 -2.24 8.10 12.18
C THR A 83 -3.72 7.81 12.42
N THR A 84 -4.26 8.35 13.51
CA THR A 84 -5.67 8.19 13.89
C THR A 84 -6.31 9.55 14.08
N VAL A 85 -7.55 9.70 13.60
CA VAL A 85 -8.31 10.95 13.80
C VAL A 85 -9.08 10.86 15.12
N PRO A 86 -8.90 11.82 16.04
CA PRO A 86 -9.71 11.89 17.25
C PRO A 86 -11.19 12.12 16.91
N GLN A 87 -12.05 11.17 17.27
CA GLN A 87 -13.49 11.27 17.01
C GLN A 87 -14.19 12.11 18.08
N VAL A 88 -15.18 12.90 17.64
CA VAL A 88 -16.04 13.65 18.56
C VAL A 88 -16.93 12.72 19.37
N LYS A 89 -17.17 13.11 20.62
CA LYS A 89 -18.15 12.43 21.48
C LYS A 89 -19.56 12.69 20.94
N LEU A 90 -20.36 11.63 20.86
CA LEU A 90 -21.79 11.74 20.63
C LEU A 90 -22.50 12.18 21.91
N TYR A 91 -23.76 12.60 21.80
CA TYR A 91 -24.65 12.88 22.92
C TYR A 91 -25.11 11.59 23.66
N ALA A 92 -24.23 10.58 23.72
CA ALA A 92 -24.43 9.32 24.41
C ALA A 92 -23.38 9.18 25.53
N THR A 93 -23.29 7.99 26.15
CA THR A 93 -22.29 7.74 27.19
C THR A 93 -20.94 7.42 26.54
N ASP A 94 -20.30 8.46 26.01
CA ASP A 94 -19.08 8.37 25.22
C ASP A 94 -17.84 8.74 26.01
N THR A 95 -16.84 7.87 25.92
CA THR A 95 -15.48 8.10 26.41
C THR A 95 -14.49 7.94 25.27
N ILE A 96 -13.42 8.72 25.29
CA ILE A 96 -12.30 8.58 24.36
C ILE A 96 -11.15 7.97 25.15
N ALA A 97 -10.64 6.84 24.69
CA ALA A 97 -9.47 6.19 25.22
C ALA A 97 -8.29 6.45 24.28
N THR A 98 -7.15 6.84 24.84
CA THR A 98 -5.88 6.88 24.08
C THR A 98 -5.04 5.71 24.54
N THR A 99 -4.61 4.86 23.61
CA THR A 99 -3.74 3.73 23.92
C THR A 99 -2.35 4.24 24.32
N LYS A 100 -1.55 3.38 24.97
CA LYS A 100 -0.14 3.69 25.27
C LYS A 100 0.65 4.10 24.02
N ASP A 101 0.27 3.55 22.87
CA ASP A 101 0.93 3.75 21.58
C ASP A 101 0.32 4.93 20.79
N GLY A 102 -0.53 5.74 21.42
CA GLY A 102 -1.06 6.99 20.84
C GLY A 102 -2.27 6.83 19.92
N LEU A 103 -2.91 5.66 19.89
CA LEU A 103 -4.14 5.45 19.10
C LEU A 103 -5.34 6.02 19.83
N SER A 104 -6.11 6.87 19.15
CA SER A 104 -7.37 7.40 19.68
C SER A 104 -8.53 6.46 19.34
N ILE A 105 -9.18 5.92 20.36
CA ILE A 105 -10.33 5.02 20.23
C ILE A 105 -11.53 5.63 20.96
N ARG A 106 -12.67 5.76 20.28
CA ARG A 106 -13.92 6.16 20.94
C ARG A 106 -14.67 4.93 21.42
N ILE A 107 -15.13 4.99 22.67
CA ILE A 107 -15.92 3.95 23.32
C ILE A 107 -17.27 4.56 23.66
N CYS A 108 -18.33 4.05 23.06
CA CYS A 108 -19.70 4.49 23.31
C CYS A 108 -20.49 3.35 23.94
N LYS A 109 -21.04 3.61 25.13
CA LYS A 109 -21.97 2.71 25.82
C LYS A 109 -23.39 3.25 25.69
N TYR A 110 -24.30 2.39 25.28
CA TYR A 110 -25.73 2.73 25.15
C TYR A 110 -26.60 1.50 25.41
N SER A 111 -27.89 1.74 25.60
CA SER A 111 -28.88 0.68 25.87
C SER A 111 -30.05 0.81 24.92
N ASP A 112 -30.64 -0.33 24.59
CA ASP A 112 -31.86 -0.46 23.83
C ASP A 112 -33.00 -0.76 24.80
N GLY A 113 -33.92 0.20 24.99
CA GLY A 113 -34.99 0.09 25.98
C GLY A 113 -36.04 -0.95 25.62
N ASP A 114 -36.41 -1.03 24.34
CA ASP A 114 -37.45 -1.94 23.87
C ASP A 114 -36.97 -3.39 23.85
N ALA A 115 -35.70 -3.60 23.46
CA ALA A 115 -35.10 -4.94 23.41
C ALA A 115 -34.48 -5.40 24.74
N ASN A 116 -34.40 -4.53 25.75
CA ASN A 116 -33.71 -4.78 27.02
C ASN A 116 -32.23 -5.22 26.82
N LEU A 117 -31.50 -4.53 25.95
CA LEU A 117 -30.10 -4.85 25.62
C LEU A 117 -29.13 -3.74 26.02
N GLN A 118 -27.90 -4.14 26.36
CA GLN A 118 -26.77 -3.23 26.53
C GLN A 118 -25.80 -3.39 25.36
N LYS A 119 -25.38 -2.27 24.77
CA LYS A 119 -24.52 -2.23 23.59
C LYS A 119 -23.28 -1.38 23.88
N ILE A 120 -22.12 -1.84 23.42
CA ILE A 120 -20.86 -1.12 23.47
C ILE A 120 -20.24 -1.16 22.08
N ARG A 121 -19.73 -0.02 21.61
CA ARG A 121 -18.97 0.09 20.36
C ARG A 121 -17.59 0.68 20.62
N PHE A 122 -16.61 0.16 19.88
CA PHE A 122 -15.24 0.66 19.85
C PHE A 122 -14.97 1.14 18.43
N ASP A 123 -14.74 2.44 18.28
CA ASP A 123 -14.51 3.05 16.99
C ASP A 123 -13.07 3.56 16.88
N LEU A 124 -12.43 3.25 15.77
CA LEU A 124 -11.12 3.75 15.38
C LEU A 124 -11.22 4.31 13.96
N GLN A 125 -10.72 5.53 13.74
CA GLN A 125 -10.65 6.13 12.42
C GLN A 125 -9.18 6.21 11.97
N PRO A 126 -8.69 5.19 11.24
CA PRO A 126 -7.31 5.17 10.75
C PRO A 126 -7.15 6.06 9.52
N VAL A 127 -5.97 6.66 9.40
CA VAL A 127 -5.50 7.35 8.21
C VAL A 127 -4.15 6.76 7.84
N HIS A 128 -4.00 6.38 6.57
CA HIS A 128 -2.79 5.80 6.03
C HIS A 128 -2.31 6.64 4.84
N ALA A 129 -0.99 6.71 4.67
CA ALA A 129 -0.39 7.36 3.51
C ALA A 129 0.87 6.61 3.08
N VAL A 130 1.10 6.55 1.77
CA VAL A 130 2.37 6.13 1.18
C VAL A 130 3.14 7.39 0.86
N LEU A 131 4.23 7.64 1.58
CA LEU A 131 5.06 8.83 1.40
C LEU A 131 6.02 8.68 0.23
N ASN A 132 6.61 7.48 0.10
CA ASN A 132 7.46 7.15 -1.04
C ASN A 132 7.34 5.66 -1.39
N PRO A 133 6.74 5.31 -2.55
CA PRO A 133 6.55 3.92 -2.95
C PRO A 133 7.85 3.19 -3.34
N PHE A 134 8.97 3.90 -3.57
CA PHE A 134 10.26 3.27 -3.86
C PHE A 134 10.99 2.74 -2.63
N TRP A 135 10.51 3.04 -1.42
CA TRP A 135 11.19 2.73 -0.17
C TRP A 135 10.68 1.46 0.52
N GLY A 136 9.93 0.62 -0.18
CA GLY A 136 9.49 -0.65 0.36
C GLY A 136 9.13 -1.63 -0.75
N GLY A 137 8.93 -2.89 -0.36
CA GLY A 137 8.56 -3.93 -1.29
C GLY A 137 8.39 -5.28 -0.63
N GLN A 138 8.28 -6.28 -1.49
CA GLN A 138 8.14 -7.68 -1.14
C GLN A 138 9.44 -8.43 -1.46
N ALA A 139 9.87 -9.28 -0.54
CA ALA A 139 11.01 -10.17 -0.73
C ALA A 139 10.57 -11.63 -0.58
N TYR A 140 11.19 -12.49 -1.37
CA TYR A 140 10.98 -13.93 -1.37
C TYR A 140 12.32 -14.60 -1.09
N GLY A 141 12.30 -15.69 -0.33
CA GLY A 141 13.45 -16.59 -0.25
C GLY A 141 13.70 -17.23 -1.62
N LEU A 142 14.97 -17.54 -1.88
CA LEU A 142 15.35 -18.41 -3.00
C LEU A 142 15.04 -19.87 -2.67
#